data_AF-A0A941BDC0-F1
#
_entry.id   AF-A0A941BDC0-F1
#
_cell.length_a   1.000
_cell.length_b   1.000
_cell.length_c   1.000
_cell.angle_alpha   90.00
_cell.angle_beta   90.00
_cell.angle_gamma   90.00
#
_symmetry.space_group_name_H-M   'P 1'
#
loop_
_entity.id
_entity.type
_entity.pdbx_description
1 polymer ?
#
loop_
_entity_poly.entity_id
_entity_poly.type
_entity_poly.pdbx_seq_one_letter_code
_entity_poly.pdbx_strand_id
1 'polypeptide(L)'
;MNRQRRHWLAWCLSAPVALQAADTRLEVNQANQAELEMLPGVGPALSEAILAERRRGGPFKDWRALQRRVKGLGPATARRLSQAGLRVNGAAV
;
A
#
# COMPACT_ATOMS: atom_id res chain seq x y z
N MET A 1 -57.66 9.60 -30.89
CA MET A 1 -58.03 10.20 -29.61
C MET A 1 -57.18 9.58 -28.52
N ASN A 2 -56.42 10.42 -27.82
CA ASN A 2 -55.40 10.14 -26.82
C ASN A 2 -55.92 9.39 -25.59
N ARG A 3 -55.03 8.64 -24.90
CA ARG A 3 -54.72 8.66 -23.44
C ARG A 3 -53.97 7.35 -23.08
N GLN A 4 -52.65 7.31 -23.01
CA GLN A 4 -51.82 7.61 -21.82
C GLN A 4 -52.34 6.97 -20.52
N ARG A 5 -51.55 6.07 -19.90
CA ARG A 5 -51.28 5.88 -18.45
C ARG A 5 -50.54 4.55 -18.22
N ARG A 6 -49.19 4.56 -18.16
CA ARG A 6 -48.37 4.72 -16.93
C ARG A 6 -48.49 3.56 -15.95
N HIS A 7 -47.59 2.57 -15.99
CA HIS A 7 -47.12 1.85 -14.79
C HIS A 7 -45.64 1.42 -14.99
N TRP A 8 -44.73 2.32 -14.61
CA TRP A 8 -43.31 2.03 -14.43
C TRP A 8 -43.15 1.47 -13.01
N LEU A 9 -42.84 0.17 -12.89
CA LEU A 9 -42.33 -0.43 -11.65
C LEU A 9 -41.16 -1.33 -12.00
N ALA A 10 -40.09 -0.71 -12.50
CA ALA A 10 -38.78 -1.33 -12.45
C ALA A 10 -38.35 -1.34 -10.98
N TRP A 11 -38.32 -2.53 -10.38
CA TRP A 11 -37.75 -2.75 -9.07
C TRP A 11 -36.28 -2.30 -9.10
N CYS A 12 -35.96 -1.21 -8.41
CA CYS A 12 -34.57 -0.86 -8.13
C CYS A 12 -33.98 -1.95 -7.24
N LEU A 13 -33.28 -2.92 -7.84
CA LEU A 13 -32.30 -3.73 -7.12
C LEU A 13 -31.19 -2.79 -6.67
N SER A 14 -31.31 -2.24 -5.47
CA SER A 14 -30.20 -1.63 -4.76
C SER A 14 -29.22 -2.74 -4.38
N ALA A 15 -28.30 -3.08 -5.28
CA ALA A 15 -27.18 -3.95 -4.95
C ALA A 15 -26.31 -3.21 -3.92
N PRO A 16 -26.04 -3.77 -2.73
CA PRO A 16 -25.07 -3.19 -1.83
C PRO A 16 -23.71 -3.24 -2.53
N VAL A 17 -23.17 -2.05 -2.86
CA VAL A 17 -21.76 -1.92 -3.22
C VAL A 17 -20.99 -2.29 -1.97
N ALA A 18 -20.49 -3.53 -1.92
CA ALA A 18 -19.53 -3.94 -0.91
C ALA A 18 -18.30 -3.04 -1.09
N LEU A 19 -18.06 -2.11 -0.16
CA LEU A 19 -16.76 -1.48 -0.02
C LEU A 19 -15.78 -2.60 0.31
N GLN A 20 -15.14 -3.16 -0.71
CA GLN A 20 -13.99 -4.01 -0.52
C GLN A 20 -12.92 -3.10 0.10
N ALA A 21 -12.71 -3.22 1.41
CA ALA A 21 -11.57 -2.61 2.08
C ALA A 21 -10.32 -3.16 1.40
N ALA A 22 -9.74 -2.38 0.48
CA ALA A 22 -8.46 -2.71 -0.10
C ALA A 22 -7.48 -2.75 1.07
N ASP A 23 -6.95 -3.95 1.34
CA ASP A 23 -5.85 -4.16 2.27
C ASP A 23 -4.73 -3.21 1.83
N THR A 24 -4.58 -2.06 2.52
CA THR A 24 -3.63 -0.98 2.17
C THR A 24 -2.21 -1.40 2.55
N ARG A 25 -1.77 -2.51 1.98
CA ARG A 25 -0.40 -2.99 2.09
C ARG A 25 0.45 -2.19 1.11
N LEU A 26 1.41 -1.45 1.64
CA LEU A 26 2.33 -0.67 0.83
C LEU A 26 3.51 -1.53 0.41
N GLU A 27 3.72 -1.69 -0.89
CA GLU A 27 4.82 -2.49 -1.41
C GLU A 27 6.10 -1.66 -1.60
N VAL A 28 7.20 -2.00 -0.90
CA VAL A 28 8.43 -1.20 -0.88
C VAL A 28 9.05 -1.01 -2.27
N ASN A 29 8.88 -1.98 -3.16
CA ASN A 29 9.44 -1.93 -4.50
C ASN A 29 8.67 -1.00 -5.45
N GLN A 30 7.45 -0.59 -5.06
CA GLN A 30 6.57 0.27 -5.85
C GLN A 30 6.31 1.62 -5.17
N ALA A 31 6.48 1.69 -3.85
CA ALA A 31 6.23 2.88 -3.06
C ALA A 31 7.04 4.09 -3.52
N ASN A 32 6.40 5.25 -3.55
CA ASN A 32 7.05 6.54 -3.70
C ASN A 32 7.49 7.11 -2.33
N GLN A 33 8.15 8.27 -2.34
CA GLN A 33 8.68 8.89 -1.13
C GLN A 33 7.58 9.23 -0.11
N ALA A 34 6.52 9.90 -0.56
CA ALA A 34 5.41 10.30 0.31
C ALA A 34 4.71 9.08 0.92
N GLU A 35 4.51 8.02 0.14
CA GLU A 35 3.93 6.77 0.65
C GLU A 35 4.78 6.11 1.73
N LEU A 36 6.10 6.10 1.56
CA LEU A 36 7.01 5.59 2.58
C LEU A 36 6.94 6.45 3.84
N GLU A 37 6.88 7.77 3.71
CA GLU A 37 6.80 8.72 4.84
C GLU A 37 5.47 8.69 5.60
N MET A 38 4.40 8.16 4.99
CA MET A 38 3.15 7.89 5.70
C MET A 38 3.30 6.76 6.74
N LEU A 39 4.33 5.91 6.61
CA LEU A 39 4.58 4.85 7.58
C LEU A 39 5.14 5.45 8.88
N PRO A 40 4.67 4.98 10.05
CA PRO A 40 5.14 5.50 11.32
C PRO A 40 6.66 5.37 11.42
N GLY A 41 7.32 6.45 11.83
CA GLY A 41 8.77 6.51 12.01
C GLY A 41 9.61 6.28 10.75
N VAL A 42 9.03 6.51 9.57
CA VAL A 42 9.77 6.77 8.33
C VAL A 42 9.74 8.28 8.09
N GLY A 43 10.91 8.92 8.21
CA GLY A 43 11.08 10.32 7.83
C GLY A 43 11.84 10.46 6.51
N PRO A 44 12.07 11.71 6.05
CA PRO A 44 12.73 12.01 4.78
C PRO A 44 14.07 11.28 4.58
N ALA A 45 14.89 11.20 5.64
CA ALA A 45 16.18 10.51 5.56
C ALA A 45 16.03 9.00 5.27
N LEU A 46 15.02 8.34 5.84
CA LEU A 46 14.82 6.90 5.67
C LEU A 46 14.13 6.59 4.33
N SER A 47 13.12 7.38 3.95
CA SER A 47 12.45 7.25 2.64
C SER A 47 13.44 7.48 1.49
N GLU A 48 14.27 8.52 1.56
CA GLU A 48 15.32 8.80 0.59
C GLU A 48 16.35 7.66 0.52
N ALA A 49 16.78 7.13 1.67
CA ALA A 49 17.71 6.00 1.71
C ALA A 49 17.11 4.76 1.03
N ILE A 50 15.84 4.43 1.29
CA ILE A 50 15.15 3.31 0.64
C ILE A 50 15.13 3.50 -0.89
N LEU A 51 14.76 4.69 -1.36
CA LEU A 51 14.68 4.98 -2.79
C LEU A 51 16.05 4.99 -3.46
N ALA A 52 17.06 5.58 -2.82
CA ALA A 52 18.43 5.60 -3.31
C ALA A 52 19.01 4.18 -3.42
N GLU A 53 18.80 3.35 -2.39
CA GLU A 53 19.19 1.95 -2.44
C GLU A 53 18.46 1.21 -3.56
N ARG A 54 17.14 1.38 -3.69
CA ARG A 54 16.34 0.75 -4.76
C ARG A 54 16.83 1.14 -6.15
N ARG A 55 17.17 2.42 -6.36
CA ARG A 55 17.75 2.90 -7.63
C ARG A 55 19.13 2.29 -7.91
N ARG A 56 19.99 2.20 -6.89
CA ARG A 56 21.38 1.74 -7.06
C ARG A 56 21.50 0.23 -7.23
N GLY A 57 20.75 -0.55 -6.46
CA GLY A 57 20.89 -2.02 -6.41
C GLY A 57 19.65 -2.77 -6.91
N GLY A 58 18.72 -2.08 -7.56
CA GLY A 58 17.45 -2.67 -8.02
C GLY A 58 16.49 -3.03 -6.88
N PRO A 59 15.39 -3.76 -7.21
CA PRO A 59 14.35 -4.11 -6.25
C PRO A 59 14.89 -4.95 -5.08
N PHE A 60 14.25 -4.83 -3.93
CA PHE A 60 14.55 -5.64 -2.75
C PHE A 60 13.93 -7.03 -2.92
N LYS A 61 14.76 -8.06 -2.79
CA LYS A 61 14.31 -9.47 -2.86
C LYS A 61 13.47 -9.85 -1.63
N ASP A 62 13.89 -9.39 -0.46
CA ASP A 62 13.31 -9.76 0.82
C ASP A 62 13.64 -8.68 1.88
N TRP A 63 13.05 -8.83 3.06
CA TRP A 63 13.30 -7.96 4.20
C TRP A 63 14.75 -7.93 4.68
N ARG A 64 15.51 -9.02 4.50
CA ARG A 64 16.93 -9.06 4.88
C ARG A 64 17.76 -8.21 3.93
N ALA A 65 17.42 -8.21 2.64
CA ALA A 65 18.03 -7.33 1.64
C ALA A 65 17.71 -5.86 1.93
N LEU A 66 16.46 -5.54 2.29
CA LEU A 66 16.07 -4.20 2.70
C LEU A 66 16.86 -3.73 3.94
N GLN A 67 16.85 -4.52 5.02
CA GLN A 67 17.58 -4.22 6.27
C GLN A 67 19.10 -4.08 6.06
N ARG A 68 19.70 -4.92 5.21
CA ARG A 68 21.14 -4.88 4.95
C ARG A 68 21.56 -3.65 4.15
N ARG A 69 20.70 -3.19 3.23
CA ARG A 69 21.02 -2.09 2.30
C ARG A 69 20.68 -0.72 2.89
N VAL A 70 19.61 -0.63 3.67
CA VAL A 70 19.09 0.65 4.20
C VAL A 70 19.60 0.86 5.62
N LYS A 71 20.54 1.80 5.78
CA LYS A 71 21.06 2.20 7.10
C LYS A 71 19.94 2.78 7.97
N GLY A 72 19.88 2.34 9.23
CA GLY A 72 18.82 2.75 10.17
C GLY A 72 17.56 1.86 10.15
N LEU A 73 17.47 0.90 9.22
CA LEU A 73 16.40 -0.10 9.17
C LEU A 73 16.83 -1.38 9.88
N GLY A 74 16.88 -1.34 11.22
CA GLY A 74 17.15 -2.51 12.06
C GLY A 74 15.92 -3.43 12.24
N PRO A 75 16.07 -4.59 12.90
CA PRO A 75 14.99 -5.58 13.08
C PRO A 75 13.73 -5.02 13.73
N ALA A 76 13.88 -4.15 14.74
CA ALA A 76 12.75 -3.51 15.43
C ALA A 76 11.97 -2.57 14.49
N THR A 77 12.69 -1.75 13.70
CA THR A 77 12.08 -0.88 12.69
C THR A 77 11.40 -1.71 11.61
N ALA A 78 12.05 -2.76 11.09
CA ALA A 78 11.46 -3.63 10.07
C ALA A 78 10.12 -4.23 10.52
N ARG A 79 10.06 -4.78 11.75
CA ARG A 79 8.83 -5.32 12.33
C ARG A 79 7.73 -4.28 12.44
N ARG A 80 8.06 -3.07 12.92
CA ARG A 80 7.11 -1.97 13.06
C ARG A 80 6.56 -1.51 11.72
N LEU A 81 7.40 -1.44 10.68
CA LEU A 81 6.96 -1.11 9.32
C LEU A 81 6.07 -2.20 8.72
N SER A 82 6.44 -3.47 8.90
CA SER A 82 5.65 -4.63 8.49
C SER A 82 4.26 -4.65 9.14
N GLN A 83 4.19 -4.37 10.45
CA GLN A 83 2.94 -4.21 11.20
C GLN A 83 2.11 -3.02 10.70
N ALA A 84 2.77 -1.92 10.29
CA ALA A 84 2.12 -0.76 9.69
C ALA A 84 1.69 -0.98 8.22
N GLY A 85 1.90 -2.18 7.67
CA GLY A 85 1.41 -2.55 6.34
C GLY A 85 2.47 -2.53 5.24
N LEU A 86 3.73 -2.17 5.52
CA LEU A 86 4.80 -2.27 4.54
C LEU A 86 5.07 -3.74 4.18
N ARG A 87 5.30 -4.02 2.90
CA ARG A 87 5.62 -5.35 2.36
C ARG A 87 6.85 -5.30 1.49
N VAL A 88 7.50 -6.46 1.38
CA VAL A 88 8.57 -6.71 0.41
C VAL A 88 8.20 -7.93 -0.41
N ASN A 89 7.86 -7.73 -1.68
CA ASN A 89 7.27 -8.74 -2.55
C ASN A 89 6.08 -9.45 -1.90
N GLY A 90 5.21 -8.69 -1.23
CA GLY A 90 4.04 -9.22 -0.50
C GLY A 90 4.35 -9.83 0.87
N ALA A 91 5.61 -10.03 1.25
CA ALA A 91 5.98 -10.62 2.53
C ALA A 91 5.98 -9.60 3.68
N ALA A 92 5.56 -10.06 4.87
CA ALA A 92 5.87 -9.43 6.16
C ALA A 92 7.20 -9.96 6.72
N VAL A 93 7.72 -9.31 7.77
CA VAL A 93 8.91 -9.72 8.54
C VAL A 93 8.59 -10.09 9.98
#